data_AF-A0A0F9RQU6-F1
#
_entry.id   AF-A0A0F9RQU6-F1
#
_cell.length_a   1.000
_cell.length_b   1.000
_cell.length_c   1.000
_cell.angle_alpha   90.00
_cell.angle_beta   90.00
_cell.angle_gamma   90.00
#
_symmetry.space_group_name_H-M   'P 1'
#
loop_
_entity.id
_entity.type
_entity.pdbx_description
1 polymer ?
#
loop_
_entity_poly.entity_id
_entity_poly.type
_entity_poly.pdbx_seq_one_letter_code
_entity_poly.pdbx_strand_id
1 'polypeptide(L)' 'MPIIDKILNFEAGEMEEEEMVEFFQELIDNGMAWTLQGSYGRMASSLIDAGHCSA' A
#
# COMPACT_ATOMS: atom_id res chain seq x y z
N MET A 1 14.13 -3.57 -0.44
CA MET A 1 13.48 -4.71 0.24
C MET A 1 12.52 -5.36 -0.77
N PRO A 2 12.53 -6.69 -0.94
CA PRO A 2 11.52 -7.40 -1.73
C PRO A 2 10.09 -6.99 -1.36
N ILE A 3 9.19 -6.95 -2.33
CA ILE A 3 7.78 -6.56 -2.11
C ILE A 3 7.06 -7.46 -1.09
N ILE A 4 7.48 -8.73 -1.01
CA ILE A 4 6.94 -9.71 -0.06
C ILE A 4 7.23 -9.30 1.38
N ASP A 5 8.44 -8.82 1.67
CA ASP A 5 8.80 -8.40 3.03
C ASP A 5 8.02 -7.13 3.43
N LYS A 6 7.80 -6.20 2.47
CA LYS A 6 6.93 -5.03 2.70
C LYS A 6 5.48 -5.44 3.00
N ILE A 7 4.95 -6.43 2.29
CA ILE A 7 3.62 -7.00 2.55
C ILE A 7 3.55 -7.55 3.98
N LEU A 8 4.55 -8.32 4.41
CA LEU A 8 4.60 -8.88 5.76
C LEU A 8 4.63 -7.77 6.83
N ASN A 9 5.44 -6.73 6.66
CA ASN A 9 5.51 -5.61 7.60
C ASN A 9 4.18 -4.85 7.68
N PHE A 10 3.52 -4.63 6.54
CA PHE A 10 2.19 -4.00 6.52
C PHE A 10 1.16 -4.84 7.28
N GLU A 11 1.09 -6.15 7.01
CA GLU A 11 0.15 -7.05 7.68
C GLU A 11 0.44 -7.23 9.18
N ALA A 12 1.71 -7.12 9.57
CA ALA A 12 2.15 -7.13 10.97
C ALA A 12 1.88 -5.80 11.69
N GLY A 13 1.54 -4.73 10.96
CA GLY A 13 1.39 -3.39 11.53
C GLY A 13 2.72 -2.77 11.98
N GLU A 14 3.82 -3.16 11.35
CA GLU A 14 5.19 -2.72 11.66
C GLU A 14 5.66 -1.55 10.78
N MET A 15 4.81 -1.08 9.87
CA MET A 15 5.10 0.10 9.04
C MET A 15 4.68 1.39 9.75
N GLU A 16 5.58 2.37 9.72
CA GLU A 16 5.24 3.76 10.03
C GLU A 16 4.43 4.39 8.89
N GLU A 17 3.76 5.52 9.16
CA GLU A 17 2.84 6.16 8.22
C GLU A 17 3.51 6.51 6.87
N GLU A 18 4.72 7.07 6.90
CA GLU A 18 5.47 7.43 5.70
C GLU A 18 5.83 6.20 4.85
N GLU A 19 6.27 5.11 5.50
CA GLU A 19 6.58 3.84 4.83
C GLU A 19 5.33 3.22 4.21
N MET A 20 4.19 3.30 4.91
CA MET A 20 2.91 2.83 4.40
C MET A 20 2.52 3.59 3.12
N VAL A 21 2.61 4.92 3.11
CA VAL A 21 2.28 5.73 1.93
C VAL A 21 3.18 5.38 0.74
N GLU A 22 4.50 5.28 0.95
CA GLU A 22 5.44 4.89 -0.12
C GLU A 22 5.16 3.48 -0.65
N PHE A 23 4.88 2.53 0.25
CA PHE A 23 4.52 1.17 -0.13
C PHE A 23 3.24 1.13 -0.95
N PHE A 24 2.20 1.84 -0.53
CA PHE A 24 0.94 1.86 -1.27
C PHE A 24 1.06 2.58 -2.62
N GLN A 25 1.89 3.63 -2.73
CA GLN A 25 2.17 4.22 -4.04
C GLN A 25 2.84 3.21 -4.98
N GLU A 26 3.82 2.44 -4.50
CA GLU A 26 4.46 1.38 -5.30
C GLU A 26 3.45 0.32 -5.76
N LEU A 27 2.52 -0.10 -4.88
CA LEU A 27 1.46 -1.05 -5.23
C LEU A 27 0.46 -0.48 -6.24
N ILE A 28 0.17 0.82 -6.20
CA ILE A 28 -0.71 1.47 -7.17
C ILE A 28 -0.02 1.51 -8.54
N ASP A 29 1.23 1.98 -8.58
CA ASP A 29 2.01 2.16 -9.81
C ASP A 29 2.18 0.86 -10.61
N ASN A 30 2.32 -0.28 -9.93
CA ASN A 30 2.45 -1.59 -10.57
C ASN A 30 1.12 -2.38 -10.66
N GLY A 31 0.01 -1.79 -10.21
CA GLY A 31 -1.33 -2.37 -10.23
C GLY A 31 -1.60 -3.46 -9.19
N MET A 32 -0.64 -3.77 -8.31
CA MET A 32 -0.81 -4.79 -7.27
C MET A 32 -1.87 -4.41 -6.24
N ALA A 33 -2.07 -3.12 -5.95
CA ALA A 33 -3.12 -2.65 -5.04
C ALA A 33 -4.53 -3.13 -5.44
N TRP A 34 -4.74 -3.38 -6.74
CA TRP A 34 -6.03 -3.79 -7.33
C TRP A 34 -6.14 -5.29 -7.60
N THR A 35 -5.05 -6.03 -7.40
CA THR A 35 -5.01 -7.50 -7.60
C THR A 35 -4.84 -8.26 -6.29
N LEU A 36 -4.19 -7.64 -5.29
CA LEU A 36 -4.08 -8.18 -3.94
C LEU A 36 -5.44 -8.16 -3.23
N GLN A 37 -5.77 -9.27 -2.56
CA GLN A 37 -7.03 -9.48 -1.86
C GLN A 37 -7.02 -8.83 -0.47
N GLY A 38 -8.18 -8.69 0.16
CA GLY A 38 -8.29 -8.19 1.54
C GLY A 38 -8.51 -6.68 1.63
N SER A 39 -7.61 -5.95 2.29
CA SER A 39 -7.74 -4.50 2.56
C SER A 39 -6.97 -3.61 1.59
N TYR A 40 -6.05 -4.15 0.77
CA TYR A 40 -5.13 -3.35 -0.06
C TYR A 40 -5.85 -2.34 -0.97
N GLY A 41 -6.81 -2.77 -1.78
CA GLY A 41 -7.52 -1.86 -2.68
C GLY A 41 -8.33 -0.77 -1.95
N ARG A 42 -8.91 -1.09 -0.78
CA ARG A 42 -9.63 -0.10 0.04
C ARG A 42 -8.67 0.91 0.66
N MET A 43 -7.51 0.44 1.12
CA MET A 43 -6.48 1.31 1.67
C MET A 43 -5.90 2.23 0.59
N ALA A 44 -5.54 1.69 -0.57
CA ALA A 44 -5.07 2.48 -1.71
C ALA A 44 -6.08 3.57 -2.11
N SER A 45 -7.38 3.21 -2.21
CA SER A 45 -8.44 4.18 -2.49
C SER A 45 -8.52 5.27 -1.43
N SER A 46 -8.43 4.90 -0.14
CA SER A 46 -8.48 5.86 0.96
C SER A 46 -7.29 6.83 0.95
N LEU A 47 -6.09 6.34 0.61
CA LEU A 47 -4.88 7.16 0.49
C LEU A 47 -4.92 8.10 -0.72
N ILE A 48 -5.53 7.67 -1.84
CA ILE A 48 -5.78 8.52 -3.00
C ILE A 48 -6.79 9.63 -2.64
N ASP A 49 -7.91 9.25 -2.02
CA ASP A 49 -8.96 10.20 -1.61
C ASP A 49 -8.44 11.24 -0.61
N ALA A 50 -7.52 10.84 0.28
CA ALA A 50 -6.86 11.73 1.23
C ALA A 50 -5.74 12.59 0.62
N GLY A 51 -5.34 12.33 -0.62
CA GLY A 51 -4.27 13.06 -1.32
C GLY A 51 -2.85 12.64 -0.94
N HIS A 52 -2.67 11.48 -0.29
CA HIS A 52 -1.36 10.91 0.04
C HIS A 52 -0.77 10.11 -1.13
N CYS A 53 -1.62 9.52 -1.98
CA CYS A 53 -1.22 8.77 -3.18
C CYS A 53 -1.92 9.29 -4.44
N SER A 54 -1.40 8.90 -5.60
CA SER A 54 -2.01 9.14 -6.92
C SER A 54 -2.28 7.83 -7.65
N ALA A 55 -3.43 7.76 -8.34
CA ALA A 55 -3.89 6.62 -9.14
C ALA A 55 -3.17 6.49 -10.49
#